data_AF-A0A6F8VD22-F1
#
_entry.id   AF-A0A6F8VD22-F1
#
_cell.length_a   1.000
_cell.length_b   1.000
_cell.length_c   1.000
_cell.angle_alpha   90.00
_cell.angle_beta   90.00
_cell.angle_gamma   90.00
#
_symmetry.space_group_name_H-M   'P 1'
#
loop_
_entity.id
_entity.type
_entity.pdbx_description
1 polymer ?
#
loop_
_entity_poly.entity_id
_entity_poly.type
_entity_poly.pdbx_seq_one_letter_code
_entity_poly.pdbx_strand_id
1 'polypeptide(L)'
;MQIKTIQYIGYLLLLLAGAACSHVDEITPRSYVGLLYGDTKLVREEIAQALSNGKTVPNAGTLLLKPRDDGLMVVPIDLGWVTAGGAIVVHSKKYGVVVIQEPIISRGKVAWSCIVYPAEAKPNACGS
;
A
#
# COMPACT_ATOMS: atom_id res chain seq x y z
N MET A 1 -24.32 44.14 -31.32
CA MET A 1 -24.76 43.26 -30.21
C MET A 1 -24.16 41.85 -30.24
N GLN A 2 -23.46 41.42 -31.30
CA GLN A 2 -22.93 40.05 -31.40
C GLN A 2 -21.54 39.80 -30.78
N ILE A 3 -20.70 40.83 -30.65
CA ILE A 3 -19.32 40.69 -30.18
C ILE A 3 -19.26 40.30 -28.69
N LYS A 4 -20.18 40.82 -27.87
CA LYS A 4 -20.25 40.51 -26.44
C LYS A 4 -20.57 39.04 -26.19
N THR A 5 -21.48 38.46 -26.98
CA THR A 5 -21.91 37.07 -26.85
C THR A 5 -20.77 36.07 -27.11
N ILE A 6 -19.93 36.34 -28.11
CA ILE A 6 -18.76 35.50 -28.43
C ILE A 6 -17.73 35.55 -27.29
N GLN A 7 -17.55 36.71 -26.68
CA GLN A 7 -16.63 36.89 -25.57
C GLN A 7 -17.07 36.12 -24.31
N TYR A 8 -18.38 36.13 -23.99
CA TYR A 8 -18.92 35.36 -22.87
C TYR A 8 -18.85 33.85 -23.10
N ILE A 9 -19.06 33.37 -24.33
CA ILE A 9 -18.91 31.96 -24.69
C ILE A 9 -17.45 31.52 -24.53
N GLY A 10 -16.49 32.37 -24.92
CA GLY A 10 -15.07 32.13 -24.72
C GLY A 10 -14.70 31.99 -23.24
N TYR A 11 -15.18 32.89 -22.37
CA TYR A 11 -14.96 32.79 -20.93
C TYR A 11 -15.61 31.55 -20.29
N LEU A 12 -16.81 31.19 -20.74
CA LEU A 12 -17.52 30.00 -20.25
C LEU A 12 -16.78 28.71 -20.63
N LEU A 13 -16.26 28.61 -21.87
CA LEU A 13 -15.45 27.49 -22.32
C LEU A 13 -14.12 27.37 -21.56
N LEU A 14 -13.48 28.50 -21.26
CA LEU A 14 -12.25 28.53 -20.45
C LEU A 14 -12.50 28.10 -19.00
N LEU A 15 -13.64 28.50 -18.41
CA LEU A 15 -14.05 28.08 -17.06
C LEU A 15 -14.43 26.59 -17.00
N LEU A 16 -15.09 26.07 -18.04
CA LEU A 16 -15.44 24.64 -18.14
C LEU A 16 -14.20 23.75 -18.35
N ALA A 17 -13.20 24.22 -19.11
CA ALA A 17 -11.95 23.48 -19.29
C ALA A 17 -11.13 23.37 -17.99
N GLY A 18 -11.19 24.37 -17.10
CA GLY A 18 -10.51 24.35 -15.80
C GLY A 18 -11.12 23.38 -14.78
N ALA A 19 -12.41 23.04 -14.92
CA ALA A 19 -13.12 22.14 -14.02
C ALA A 19 -13.00 20.64 -14.40
N ALA A 20 -12.43 20.33 -15.58
CA ALA A 20 -12.33 18.96 -16.09
C ALA A 20 -11.07 18.21 -15.64
N CYS A 21 -10.15 18.85 -14.91
CA CYS A 21 -9.05 18.15 -14.23
C CYS A 21 -9.54 17.55 -12.91
N SER A 22 -10.41 16.53 -12.97
CA SER A 22 -10.57 15.62 -11.85
C SER A 22 -9.37 14.66 -11.86
N HIS A 23 -8.25 15.08 -11.26
CA HIS A 23 -7.24 14.13 -10.79
C HIS A 23 -7.87 13.32 -9.66
N VAL A 24 -8.64 12.29 -10.01
CA VAL A 24 -8.77 11.15 -9.10
C VAL A 24 -7.39 10.54 -9.12
N ASP A 25 -6.59 10.78 -8.07
CA ASP A 25 -5.28 10.18 -7.90
C ASP A 25 -5.41 8.66 -8.03
N GLU A 26 -5.11 8.14 -9.21
CA GLU A 26 -5.22 6.73 -9.48
C GLU A 26 -4.12 6.02 -8.70
N ILE A 27 -4.52 5.15 -7.77
CA ILE A 27 -3.56 4.36 -7.00
C ILE A 27 -2.84 3.41 -7.95
N THR A 28 -1.60 3.72 -8.26
CA THR A 28 -0.72 2.85 -9.06
C THR A 28 -0.32 1.61 -8.26
N PRO A 29 0.10 0.50 -8.92
CA PRO A 29 0.60 -0.68 -8.22
C PRO A 29 1.73 -0.38 -7.21
N ARG A 30 2.67 0.50 -7.59
CA ARG A 30 3.74 0.92 -6.68
C ARG A 30 3.23 1.70 -5.46
N SER A 31 2.25 2.60 -5.67
CA SER A 31 1.62 3.34 -4.57
C SER A 31 0.87 2.40 -3.64
N TYR A 32 0.12 1.45 -4.19
CA TYR A 32 -0.58 0.41 -3.43
C TYR A 32 0.39 -0.39 -2.54
N VAL A 33 1.51 -0.87 -3.09
CA VAL A 33 2.51 -1.62 -2.30
C VAL A 33 3.11 -0.75 -1.18
N GLY A 34 3.30 0.55 -1.44
CA GLY A 34 3.78 1.49 -0.42
C GLY A 34 2.80 1.65 0.74
N LEU A 35 1.52 1.81 0.42
CA LEU A 35 0.45 1.88 1.41
C LEU A 35 0.32 0.56 2.19
N LEU A 36 0.34 -0.58 1.49
CA LEU A 36 0.32 -1.90 2.11
C LEU A 36 1.50 -2.09 3.09
N TYR A 37 2.70 -1.67 2.71
CA TYR A 37 3.88 -1.76 3.57
C TYR A 37 3.75 -0.91 4.84
N GLY A 38 3.06 0.22 4.75
CA GLY A 38 2.66 1.05 5.89
C GLY A 38 1.62 0.34 6.76
N ASP A 39 0.55 -0.16 6.15
CA ASP A 39 -0.56 -0.82 6.85
C ASP A 39 -0.11 -2.11 7.57
N THR A 40 0.90 -2.82 7.06
CA THR A 40 1.47 -4.01 7.73
C THR A 40 2.48 -3.70 8.83
N LYS A 41 2.80 -2.42 9.11
CA LYS A 41 3.84 -2.04 10.09
C LYS A 41 3.63 -2.66 11.46
N LEU A 42 2.43 -2.54 12.04
CA LEU A 42 2.14 -3.06 13.38
C LEU A 42 2.26 -4.59 13.43
N VAL A 43 1.79 -5.28 12.39
CA VAL A 43 1.93 -6.74 12.28
C VAL A 43 3.41 -7.14 12.24
N ARG A 44 4.23 -6.42 11.48
CA ARG A 44 5.69 -6.65 11.45
C ARG A 44 6.37 -6.40 12.80
N GLU A 45 5.95 -5.38 13.54
CA GLU A 45 6.48 -5.10 14.87
C GLU A 45 6.13 -6.21 15.87
N GLU A 46 4.88 -6.71 15.86
CA GLU A 46 4.44 -7.84 16.68
C GLU A 46 5.22 -9.12 16.36
N ILE A 47 5.40 -9.42 15.07
CA ILE A 47 6.22 -10.56 14.60
C ILE A 47 7.68 -10.40 15.05
N ALA A 48 8.28 -9.22 14.85
CA ALA A 48 9.66 -8.95 15.23
C ALA A 48 9.87 -9.09 16.74
N GLN A 49 8.91 -8.65 17.55
CA GLN A 49 8.96 -8.82 19.00
C GLN A 49 8.87 -10.29 19.41
N ALA A 50 8.02 -11.08 18.75
CA ALA A 50 7.92 -12.51 19.04
C ALA A 50 9.22 -13.25 18.66
N LEU A 51 9.71 -13.03 17.44
CA LEU A 51 10.90 -13.70 16.92
C LEU A 51 12.18 -13.32 17.68
N SER A 52 12.34 -12.05 18.07
CA SER A 52 13.51 -11.61 18.86
C SER A 52 13.56 -12.24 20.26
N ASN A 53 12.41 -12.68 20.79
CA ASN A 53 12.30 -13.38 22.07
C ASN A 53 12.24 -14.91 21.93
N GLY A 54 12.47 -15.46 20.72
CA GLY A 54 12.38 -16.89 20.45
C GLY A 54 10.96 -17.47 20.63
N LYS A 55 9.94 -16.62 20.56
CA LYS A 55 8.52 -17.02 20.67
C LYS A 55 7.94 -17.33 19.31
N THR A 56 6.84 -18.10 19.32
CA THR A 56 6.03 -18.35 18.14
C THR A 56 5.40 -17.06 17.62
N VAL A 57 5.24 -16.96 16.30
CA VAL A 57 4.61 -15.82 15.65
C VAL A 57 3.14 -15.71 16.06
N PRO A 58 2.71 -14.55 16.61
CA PRO A 58 1.31 -14.33 16.92
C PRO A 58 0.49 -14.25 15.63
N ASN A 59 -0.74 -14.78 15.67
CA ASN A 59 -1.72 -14.64 14.58
C ASN A 59 -1.25 -15.19 13.22
N ALA A 60 -0.43 -16.25 13.21
CA ALA A 60 -0.18 -17.01 11.98
C ALA A 60 -1.53 -17.50 11.40
N GLY A 61 -1.75 -17.31 10.10
CA GLY A 61 -3.05 -17.45 9.48
C GLY A 61 -3.40 -16.28 8.56
N THR A 62 -4.70 -16.01 8.41
CA THR A 62 -5.18 -14.86 7.63
C THR A 62 -4.62 -13.55 8.17
N LEU A 63 -4.10 -12.69 7.29
CA LEU A 63 -3.60 -11.38 7.66
C LEU A 63 -4.77 -10.48 8.12
N LEU A 64 -4.65 -9.96 9.34
CA LEU A 64 -5.58 -9.01 9.91
C LEU A 64 -4.89 -7.64 9.99
N LEU A 65 -5.35 -6.69 9.18
CA LEU A 65 -4.90 -5.31 9.27
C LEU A 65 -5.74 -4.55 10.29
N LYS A 66 -5.08 -3.78 11.16
CA LYS A 66 -5.77 -2.87 12.07
C LYS A 66 -6.20 -1.61 11.30
N PRO A 67 -7.34 -1.00 11.63
CA PRO A 67 -7.73 0.29 11.08
C PRO A 67 -6.64 1.34 11.32
N ARG A 68 -6.52 2.30 10.40
CA ARG A 68 -5.52 3.36 10.50
C ARG A 68 -6.01 4.47 11.43
N ASP A 69 -5.10 5.04 12.21
CA ASP A 69 -5.42 6.15 13.13
C ASP A 69 -5.75 7.47 12.42
N ASP A 70 -5.36 7.59 11.14
CA ASP A 70 -5.64 8.75 10.28
C ASP A 70 -7.08 8.73 9.71
N GLY A 71 -7.90 7.75 10.10
CA GLY A 71 -9.27 7.58 9.62
C GLY A 71 -9.38 7.08 8.19
N LEU A 72 -8.25 6.79 7.52
CA LEU A 72 -8.25 6.19 6.20
C LEU A 72 -8.52 4.69 6.30
N MET A 73 -9.23 4.17 5.31
CA MET A 73 -9.43 2.73 5.17
C MET A 73 -8.09 2.06 4.86
N VAL A 74 -7.88 0.87 5.45
CA VAL A 74 -6.76 0.01 5.06
C VAL A 74 -6.86 -0.35 3.57
N VAL A 75 -5.71 -0.56 2.95
CA VAL A 75 -5.71 -0.98 1.54
C VAL A 75 -6.49 -2.29 1.35
N PRO A 76 -7.28 -2.41 0.28
CA PRO A 76 -7.99 -3.64 0.00
C PRO A 76 -7.00 -4.76 -0.32
N ILE A 77 -7.26 -5.95 0.22
CA ILE A 77 -6.43 -7.15 0.02
C ILE A 77 -7.35 -8.27 -0.48
N ASP A 78 -6.96 -8.93 -1.56
CA ASP A 78 -7.69 -10.10 -2.07
C ASP A 78 -7.30 -11.37 -1.29
N LEU A 79 -6.01 -11.52 -0.99
CA LEU A 79 -5.48 -12.57 -0.12
C LEU A 79 -4.34 -12.02 0.73
N GLY A 80 -4.39 -12.26 2.04
CA GLY A 80 -3.33 -11.91 2.98
C GLY A 80 -3.10 -13.04 3.98
N TRP A 81 -1.85 -13.39 4.22
CA TRP A 81 -1.45 -14.48 5.10
C TRP A 81 -0.17 -14.18 5.88
N VAL A 82 -0.11 -14.62 7.13
CA VAL A 82 1.09 -14.63 7.98
C VAL A 82 1.51 -16.08 8.20
N THR A 83 2.71 -16.44 7.79
CA THR A 83 3.25 -17.78 7.99
C THR A 83 3.69 -18.00 9.44
N ALA A 84 3.85 -19.26 9.86
CA ALA A 84 4.40 -19.59 11.18
C ALA A 84 5.84 -19.07 11.39
N GLY A 85 6.58 -18.86 10.29
CA GLY A 85 7.92 -18.24 10.30
C GLY A 85 7.90 -16.71 10.29
N GLY A 86 6.73 -16.08 10.19
CA GLY A 86 6.58 -14.62 10.28
C GLY A 86 6.62 -13.89 8.94
N ALA A 87 6.76 -14.61 7.82
CA ALA A 87 6.59 -14.01 6.51
C ALA A 87 5.13 -13.57 6.29
N ILE A 88 4.93 -12.36 5.79
CA ILE A 88 3.63 -11.81 5.41
C ILE A 88 3.52 -11.89 3.88
N VAL A 89 2.50 -12.60 3.38
CA VAL A 89 2.22 -12.77 1.95
C VAL A 89 0.92 -12.06 1.64
N VAL A 90 0.93 -11.17 0.66
CA VAL A 90 -0.25 -10.43 0.20
C VAL A 90 -0.34 -10.51 -1.31
N HIS A 91 -1.54 -10.78 -1.82
CA HIS A 91 -1.86 -10.74 -3.24
C HIS A 91 -3.02 -9.76 -3.46
N SER A 92 -2.85 -8.90 -4.46
CA SER A 92 -3.92 -8.05 -4.98
C SER A 92 -4.15 -8.34 -6.47
N LYS A 93 -5.33 -8.86 -6.78
CA LYS A 93 -5.82 -9.04 -8.14
C LYS A 93 -6.10 -7.70 -8.81
N LYS A 94 -6.64 -6.72 -8.07
CA LYS A 94 -6.95 -5.38 -8.60
C LYS A 94 -5.70 -4.69 -9.15
N TYR A 95 -4.59 -4.76 -8.41
CA TYR A 95 -3.34 -4.08 -8.78
C TYR A 95 -2.32 -5.02 -9.44
N GLY A 96 -2.64 -6.31 -9.58
CA GLY A 96 -1.79 -7.31 -10.20
C GLY A 96 -0.46 -7.52 -9.46
N VAL A 97 -0.45 -7.42 -8.13
CA VAL A 97 0.78 -7.52 -7.32
C VAL A 97 0.75 -8.68 -6.34
N VAL A 98 1.92 -9.27 -6.12
CA VAL A 98 2.23 -10.14 -4.99
C VAL A 98 3.32 -9.47 -4.17
N VAL A 99 3.14 -9.40 -2.86
CA VAL A 99 4.09 -8.82 -1.91
C VAL A 99 4.40 -9.87 -0.85
N ILE A 100 5.69 -10.11 -0.62
CA ILE A 100 6.19 -10.98 0.44
C ILE A 100 7.11 -10.15 1.32
N GLN A 101 6.80 -10.05 2.60
CA GLN A 101 7.65 -9.40 3.61
C GLN A 101 8.19 -10.48 4.52
N GLU A 102 9.49 -10.73 4.51
CA GLU A 102 10.12 -11.83 5.24
C GLU A 102 11.03 -11.30 6.36
N PRO A 103 10.91 -11.81 7.60
CA PRO A 103 11.81 -11.45 8.67
C PRO A 103 13.17 -12.13 8.47
N ILE A 104 14.24 -11.35 8.57
CA ILE A 104 15.63 -11.82 8.58
C ILE A 104 16.17 -11.66 9.99
N ILE A 105 16.45 -12.77 10.67
CA ILE A 105 16.98 -12.76 12.03
C ILE A 105 18.50 -12.79 11.97
N SER A 106 19.15 -11.76 12.53
CA SER A 106 20.61 -11.69 12.65
C SER A 106 21.00 -11.12 14.00
N ARG A 107 21.74 -11.90 14.79
CA ARG A 107 22.25 -11.51 16.13
C ARG A 107 21.16 -10.97 17.07
N GLY A 108 19.99 -11.62 17.08
CA GLY A 108 18.84 -11.22 17.91
C GLY A 108 18.07 -9.99 17.42
N LYS A 109 18.48 -9.39 16.29
CA LYS A 109 17.73 -8.32 15.62
C LYS A 109 16.94 -8.89 14.45
N VAL A 110 15.73 -8.38 14.25
CA VAL A 110 14.86 -8.75 13.12
C VAL A 110 14.91 -7.61 12.10
N ALA A 111 15.50 -7.89 10.94
CA ALA A 111 15.37 -7.07 9.74
C ALA A 111 14.22 -7.61 8.87
N TRP A 112 13.84 -6.87 7.82
CA TRP A 112 12.75 -7.26 6.93
C TRP A 112 13.20 -7.14 5.47
N SER A 113 13.11 -8.25 4.73
CA SER A 113 13.14 -8.21 3.27
C SER A 113 11.74 -7.98 2.73
N CYS A 114 11.65 -7.35 1.57
CA CYS A 114 10.39 -7.03 0.92
C CYS A 114 10.49 -7.32 -0.58
N ILE A 115 9.87 -8.43 -0.97
CA ILE A 115 9.86 -8.97 -2.33
C ILE A 115 8.53 -8.60 -2.97
N VAL A 116 8.56 -8.09 -4.20
CA VAL A 116 7.36 -7.62 -4.90
C VAL A 116 7.40 -8.16 -6.34
N TYR A 117 6.28 -8.71 -6.78
CA TYR A 117 6.06 -9.10 -8.17
C TYR A 117 4.84 -8.36 -8.73
N PRO A 118 4.94 -7.72 -9.91
CA PRO A 118 6.17 -7.57 -10.70
C PRO A 118 7.14 -6.57 -10.03
N ALA A 119 8.43 -6.66 -10.35
CA ALA A 119 9.50 -5.95 -9.62
C ALA A 119 9.37 -4.42 -9.71
N GLU A 120 8.83 -3.91 -10.80
CA GLU A 120 8.53 -2.50 -11.04
C GLU A 120 7.53 -1.91 -10.03
N ALA A 121 6.67 -2.74 -9.43
CA ALA A 121 5.75 -2.29 -8.38
C ALA A 121 6.43 -2.12 -7.01
N LYS A 122 7.73 -2.46 -6.87
CA LYS A 122 8.46 -2.25 -5.61
C LYS A 122 8.65 -0.75 -5.33
N PRO A 123 8.19 -0.22 -4.18
CA PRO A 123 8.45 1.15 -3.77
C PRO A 123 9.80 1.24 -3.03
N ASN A 124 10.39 2.44 -2.99
CA ASN A 124 11.66 2.66 -2.28
C ASN A 124 11.58 2.39 -0.76
N ALA A 125 10.39 2.53 -0.16
CA ALA A 125 10.17 2.25 1.26
C ALA A 125 10.19 0.74 1.61
N CYS A 126 9.96 -0.12 0.61
CA CYS A 126 10.02 -1.58 0.72
C CYS A 126 11.50 -1.98 0.60
N GLY A 127 12.12 -2.33 1.74
CA GLY A 127 13.55 -2.61 1.87
C GLY A 127 14.06 -3.74 0.96
N SER A 128 15.37 -3.93 0.94
CA SER A 128 16.04 -5.07 0.29
C SER A 128 15.77 -6.37 1.04
#